data_AF-A0A927GGL8-F1
#
_entry.id   AF-A0A927GGL8-F1
#
_cell.length_a   1.000
_cell.length_b   1.000
_cell.length_c   1.000
_cell.angle_alpha   90.00
_cell.angle_beta   90.00
_cell.angle_gamma   90.00
#
_symmetry.space_group_name_H-M   'P 1'
#
loop_
_entity.id
_entity.type
_entity.pdbx_description
1 polymer ?
#
loop_
_entity_poly.entity_id
_entity_poly.type
_entity_poly.pdbx_seq_one_letter_code
_entity_poly.pdbx_strand_id
1 'polypeptide(L)'
;MIFRRKGRKGKRGTKGGLPIQDFSSFVHTHLTPDFMAKVEKFEDLLVWQKGLTQAIDLYKLLADCKDYGLRDQMRRSSVSVPSNVAEGFERHTNKEFIRFLRIAKGSNGELRTQIHLAIGVGILSAETGFELLSKSRIISAMLQNLIKTRQEKFG
;
A
#
# COMPACT_ATOMS: atom_id res chain seq x y z
N MET A 1 -43.51 -43.74 -30.67
CA MET A 1 -43.91 -42.56 -29.86
C MET A 1 -42.70 -42.14 -29.05
N ILE A 2 -42.03 -41.05 -29.44
CA ILE A 2 -40.70 -40.65 -29.00
C ILE A 2 -40.83 -39.62 -27.87
N PHE A 3 -40.23 -39.87 -26.70
CA PHE A 3 -39.93 -38.82 -25.71
C PHE A 3 -38.42 -38.79 -25.44
N ARG A 4 -37.77 -37.78 -26.01
CA ARG A 4 -36.33 -37.50 -25.89
C ARG A 4 -36.14 -36.48 -24.74
N ARG A 5 -35.74 -36.94 -23.55
CA ARG A 5 -35.34 -36.05 -22.44
C ARG A 5 -33.93 -35.50 -22.71
N LYS A 6 -33.82 -34.18 -22.88
CA LYS A 6 -32.55 -33.44 -23.02
C LYS A 6 -31.78 -33.45 -21.69
N GLY A 7 -30.49 -33.83 -21.75
CA GLY A 7 -29.55 -33.72 -20.63
C GLY A 7 -29.20 -32.25 -20.31
N ARG A 8 -29.23 -31.91 -19.02
CA ARG A 8 -28.71 -30.65 -18.48
C ARG A 8 -27.19 -30.73 -18.37
N LYS A 9 -26.48 -29.91 -19.16
CA LYS A 9 -25.04 -29.65 -19.00
C LYS A 9 -24.83 -28.73 -17.79
N GLY A 10 -24.03 -29.17 -16.82
CA GLY A 10 -23.54 -28.33 -15.73
C GLY A 10 -22.57 -27.27 -16.29
N LYS A 11 -22.91 -25.99 -16.09
CA LYS A 11 -22.01 -24.86 -16.36
C LYS A 11 -21.11 -24.66 -15.14
N ARG A 12 -19.80 -24.79 -15.34
CA ARG A 12 -18.76 -24.39 -14.40
C ARG A 12 -18.86 -22.87 -14.20
N GLY A 13 -19.01 -22.43 -12.96
CA GLY A 13 -18.91 -21.02 -12.60
C GLY A 13 -17.47 -20.56 -12.71
N THR A 14 -17.16 -19.78 -13.75
CA THR A 14 -15.96 -18.98 -13.81
C THR A 14 -16.11 -17.81 -12.84
N LYS A 15 -15.28 -17.74 -11.79
CA LYS A 15 -15.16 -16.55 -10.95
C LYS A 15 -14.53 -15.45 -11.81
N GLY A 16 -15.38 -14.61 -12.42
CA GLY A 16 -14.95 -13.41 -13.11
C GLY A 16 -14.47 -12.38 -12.09
N GLY A 17 -13.18 -12.05 -12.12
CA GLY A 17 -12.68 -10.82 -11.52
C GLY A 17 -13.29 -9.63 -12.26
N LEU A 18 -13.63 -8.57 -11.51
CA LEU A 18 -14.19 -7.35 -12.08
C LEU A 18 -13.22 -6.73 -13.11
N PRO A 19 -13.73 -6.18 -14.24
CA PRO A 19 -12.90 -5.55 -15.25
C PRO A 19 -12.17 -4.32 -14.69
N ILE A 20 -10.87 -4.21 -14.99
CA ILE A 20 -9.93 -3.19 -14.46
C ILE A 20 -10.23 -1.76 -14.96
N GLN A 21 -11.23 -1.57 -15.80
CA GLN A 21 -11.49 -0.27 -16.44
C GLN A 21 -12.30 0.73 -15.61
N ASP A 22 -12.74 0.38 -14.39
CA ASP A 22 -13.56 1.33 -13.63
C ASP A 22 -13.30 1.39 -12.12
N PHE A 23 -12.02 1.40 -11.72
CA PHE A 23 -11.67 1.75 -10.35
C PHE A 23 -11.93 3.25 -10.06
N SER A 24 -11.87 4.10 -11.10
CA SER A 24 -12.02 5.55 -10.95
C SER A 24 -13.48 5.97 -10.72
N SER A 25 -14.48 5.44 -11.46
CA SER A 25 -15.88 5.77 -11.17
C SER A 25 -16.38 5.10 -9.89
N PHE A 26 -15.85 3.92 -9.52
CA PHE A 26 -16.13 3.32 -8.22
C PHE A 26 -15.77 4.26 -7.05
N VAL A 27 -14.62 4.93 -7.14
CA VAL A 27 -14.18 5.93 -6.16
C VAL A 27 -15.02 7.21 -6.21
N HIS A 28 -15.51 7.62 -7.40
CA HIS A 28 -16.20 8.90 -7.57
C HIS A 28 -17.71 8.85 -7.27
N THR A 29 -18.39 7.73 -7.53
CA THR A 29 -19.85 7.61 -7.32
C THR A 29 -20.23 7.34 -5.86
N HIS A 30 -19.30 6.92 -5.00
CA HIS A 30 -19.56 6.54 -3.61
C HIS A 30 -18.93 7.47 -2.55
N LEU A 31 -18.41 8.64 -2.93
CA LEU A 31 -17.79 9.59 -2.00
C LEU A 31 -18.33 11.01 -2.19
N THR A 32 -19.53 11.27 -1.68
CA THR A 32 -19.97 12.57 -1.17
C THR A 32 -20.09 12.50 0.36
N PRO A 33 -20.08 13.65 1.07
CA PRO A 33 -19.26 13.84 2.26
C PRO A 33 -19.88 13.34 3.58
N ASP A 34 -19.73 12.06 3.87
CA ASP A 34 -19.55 11.62 5.26
C ASP A 34 -18.07 11.80 5.64
N PHE A 35 -17.73 13.04 5.96
CA PHE A 35 -16.45 13.39 6.54
C PHE A 35 -16.32 12.66 7.88
N MET A 36 -15.44 11.66 7.92
CA MET A 36 -15.15 10.70 9.01
C MET A 36 -15.89 9.36 8.90
N ALA A 37 -15.70 8.63 7.80
CA ALA A 37 -15.81 7.18 7.86
C ALA A 37 -15.00 6.68 9.07
N LYS A 38 -15.66 5.97 9.99
CA LYS A 38 -15.03 5.41 11.19
C LYS A 38 -13.96 4.41 10.74
N VAL A 39 -12.72 4.62 11.18
CA VAL A 39 -11.62 3.66 10.94
C VAL A 39 -11.87 2.45 11.83
N GLU A 40 -12.17 1.29 11.24
CA GLU A 40 -12.42 0.04 11.97
C GLU A 40 -11.29 -0.98 11.79
N LYS A 41 -10.60 -0.91 10.65
CA LYS A 41 -9.46 -1.78 10.31
C LYS A 41 -8.32 -0.96 9.71
N PHE A 42 -7.11 -1.52 9.72
CA PHE A 42 -5.95 -0.80 9.21
C PHE A 42 -6.04 -0.50 7.71
N GLU A 43 -6.80 -1.30 6.95
CA GLU A 43 -7.03 -1.07 5.51
C GLU A 43 -7.80 0.22 5.23
N ASP A 44 -8.53 0.76 6.21
CA ASP A 44 -9.23 2.04 6.09
C ASP A 44 -8.25 3.22 6.18
N LEU A 45 -7.03 3.00 6.68
CA LEU A 45 -6.01 4.04 6.78
C LEU A 45 -5.40 4.35 5.41
N LEU A 46 -5.63 5.57 4.93
CA LEU A 46 -5.02 6.04 3.68
C LEU A 46 -3.49 5.91 3.65
N VAL A 47 -2.82 6.03 4.82
CA VAL A 47 -1.37 5.87 4.91
C VAL A 47 -0.93 4.42 4.65
N TRP A 48 -1.74 3.44 5.09
CA TRP A 48 -1.51 2.03 4.79
C TRP A 48 -1.71 1.76 3.30
N GLN A 49 -2.83 2.25 2.73
CA GLN A 49 -3.15 2.05 1.31
C GLN A 49 -2.05 2.60 0.40
N LYS A 50 -1.57 3.82 0.66
CA LYS A 50 -0.47 4.41 -0.11
C LYS A 50 0.85 3.68 0.10
N GLY A 51 1.15 3.24 1.32
CA GLY A 51 2.33 2.41 1.61
C GLY A 51 2.31 1.10 0.83
N LEU A 52 1.17 0.41 0.80
CA LEU A 52 1.00 -0.84 0.04
C LEU A 52 1.15 -0.60 -1.47
N THR A 53 0.51 0.43 -2.01
CA THR A 53 0.66 0.79 -3.44
C THR A 53 2.11 1.08 -3.79
N GLN A 54 2.83 1.84 -2.97
CA GLN A 54 4.25 2.12 -3.22
C GLN A 54 5.11 0.83 -3.17
N ALA A 55 4.83 -0.09 -2.24
CA ALA A 55 5.52 -1.36 -2.18
C ALA A 55 5.26 -2.20 -3.45
N ILE A 56 4.01 -2.30 -3.91
CA ILE A 56 3.64 -3.01 -5.14
C ILE A 56 4.34 -2.40 -6.36
N ASP A 57 4.33 -1.06 -6.47
CA ASP A 57 5.01 -0.34 -7.57
C ASP A 57 6.50 -0.68 -7.60
N LEU A 58 7.17 -0.67 -6.44
CA LEU A 58 8.59 -1.02 -6.33
C LEU A 58 8.88 -2.48 -6.68
N TYR A 59 8.01 -3.42 -6.30
CA TYR A 59 8.18 -4.82 -6.65
C TYR A 59 8.16 -5.03 -8.16
N LYS A 60 7.21 -4.38 -8.85
CA LYS A 60 7.07 -4.40 -10.31
C LYS A 60 8.25 -3.72 -10.99
N LEU A 61 8.60 -2.52 -10.54
CA LEU A 61 9.68 -1.72 -11.11
C LEU A 61 11.04 -2.43 -11.04
N LEU A 62 11.29 -3.13 -9.93
CA LEU A 62 12.56 -3.82 -9.71
C LEU A 62 12.52 -5.31 -10.09
N ALA A 63 11.51 -5.77 -10.84
CA ALA A 63 11.35 -7.17 -11.21
C ALA A 63 12.61 -7.73 -11.92
N ASP A 64 13.16 -6.96 -12.86
CA ASP A 64 14.31 -7.35 -13.68
C ASP A 64 15.66 -6.82 -13.17
N CYS A 65 15.67 -6.10 -12.04
CA CYS A 65 16.88 -5.56 -11.44
C CYS A 65 17.84 -6.69 -11.03
N LYS A 66 19.08 -6.63 -11.52
CA LYS A 66 20.14 -7.62 -11.26
C LYS A 66 20.98 -7.31 -10.01
N ASP A 67 20.90 -6.08 -9.48
CA ASP A 67 21.46 -5.75 -8.18
C ASP A 67 20.53 -6.29 -7.09
N TYR A 68 20.72 -7.56 -6.73
CA TYR A 68 19.89 -8.24 -5.75
C TYR A 68 20.01 -7.62 -4.35
N GLY A 69 21.17 -7.07 -3.99
CA GLY A 69 21.39 -6.44 -2.69
C GLY A 69 20.53 -5.20 -2.51
N LEU A 70 20.64 -4.24 -3.43
CA LEU A 70 19.85 -3.01 -3.37
C LEU A 70 18.36 -3.29 -3.56
N ARG A 71 18.02 -4.16 -4.52
CA ARG A 71 16.63 -4.55 -4.78
C ARG A 71 15.95 -5.11 -3.54
N ASP A 72 16.60 -6.02 -2.84
CA ASP A 72 16.00 -6.70 -1.69
C ASP A 72 15.93 -5.76 -0.48
N GLN A 73 16.88 -4.83 -0.32
CA GLN A 73 16.78 -3.75 0.66
C GLN A 73 15.58 -2.83 0.38
N MET A 74 15.40 -2.34 -0.85
CA MET A 74 14.27 -1.49 -1.25
C MET A 74 12.92 -2.18 -1.08
N ARG A 75 12.83 -3.46 -1.44
CA ARG A 75 11.63 -4.28 -1.24
C ARG A 75 11.31 -4.46 0.24
N ARG A 76 12.30 -4.71 1.10
CA ARG A 76 12.08 -4.85 2.55
C ARG A 76 11.67 -3.53 3.19
N SER A 77 12.38 -2.44 2.93
CA SER A 77 12.06 -1.13 3.50
C SER A 77 10.67 -0.66 3.04
N SER A 78 10.29 -0.89 1.77
CA SER A 78 8.96 -0.54 1.28
C SER A 78 7.83 -1.38 1.89
N VAL A 79 7.97 -2.71 1.99
CA VAL A 79 6.96 -3.58 2.62
C VAL A 79 6.81 -3.31 4.12
N SER A 80 7.92 -2.99 4.78
CA SER A 80 7.93 -2.66 6.21
C SER A 80 6.98 -1.51 6.57
N VAL A 81 6.75 -0.55 5.66
CA VAL A 81 5.86 0.59 5.92
C VAL A 81 4.40 0.15 6.18
N PRO A 82 3.68 -0.45 5.21
CA PRO A 82 2.32 -0.92 5.46
C PRO A 82 2.28 -2.05 6.52
N SER A 83 3.29 -2.91 6.59
CA SER A 83 3.34 -3.97 7.62
C SER A 83 3.36 -3.41 9.03
N ASN A 84 4.20 -2.41 9.32
CA ASN A 84 4.23 -1.80 10.65
C ASN A 84 2.96 -0.99 10.94
N VAL A 85 2.33 -0.36 9.94
CA VAL A 85 1.04 0.31 10.16
C VAL A 85 -0.03 -0.71 10.57
N ALA A 86 -0.13 -1.83 9.86
CA ALA A 86 -1.07 -2.91 10.18
C ALA A 86 -0.77 -3.54 11.55
N GLU A 87 0.48 -3.94 11.79
CA GLU A 87 0.88 -4.56 13.05
C GLU A 87 0.62 -3.63 14.24
N GLY A 88 0.91 -2.34 14.10
CA GLY A 88 0.66 -1.35 15.14
C GLY A 88 -0.82 -1.13 15.41
N PHE A 89 -1.67 -1.17 14.38
CA PHE A 89 -3.11 -0.99 14.51
C PHE A 89 -3.75 -2.14 15.29
N GLU A 90 -3.26 -3.37 15.10
CA GLU A 90 -3.72 -4.58 15.81
C GLU A 90 -3.21 -4.67 17.27
N ARG A 91 -2.40 -3.72 17.74
CA ARG A 91 -1.93 -3.69 19.14
C ARG A 91 -3.00 -3.15 20.09
N HIS A 92 -2.93 -3.59 21.34
CA HIS A 92 -3.92 -3.28 22.37
C HIS A 92 -3.81 -1.85 22.92
N THR A 93 -2.69 -1.16 22.72
CA THR A 93 -2.47 0.16 23.31
C THR A 93 -2.09 1.22 22.28
N ASN A 94 -2.54 2.46 22.53
CA ASN A 94 -2.18 3.60 21.70
C ASN A 94 -0.66 3.85 21.66
N LYS A 95 0.03 3.62 22.79
CA LYS A 95 1.48 3.77 22.90
C LYS A 95 2.22 2.81 21.96
N GLU A 96 1.78 1.56 21.88
CA GLU A 96 2.33 0.59 20.94
C GLU A 96 2.03 0.97 19.50
N PHE A 97 0.80 1.39 19.18
CA PHE A 97 0.49 1.82 17.82
C PHE A 97 1.41 2.96 17.37
N ILE A 98 1.59 3.99 18.21
CA ILE A 98 2.54 5.08 17.94
C ILE A 98 3.98 4.57 17.75
N ARG A 99 4.42 3.59 18.53
CA ARG A 99 5.75 2.98 18.37
C ARG A 99 5.90 2.38 16.97
N PHE A 100 4.93 1.59 16.52
CA PHE A 100 4.94 0.98 15.20
C PHE A 100 4.84 2.01 14.07
N LEU A 101 4.05 3.08 14.22
CA LEU A 101 4.03 4.18 13.25
C LEU A 101 5.38 4.88 13.11
N ARG A 102 6.16 5.01 14.20
CA ARG A 102 7.53 5.54 14.14
C ARG A 102 8.47 4.59 13.40
N ILE A 103 8.34 3.28 13.60
CA ILE A 103 9.10 2.27 12.85
C ILE A 103 8.76 2.37 11.35
N ALA A 104 7.48 2.42 10.99
CA ALA A 104 7.04 2.61 9.61
C ALA A 104 7.65 3.88 8.99
N LYS A 105 7.68 4.99 9.75
CA LYS A 105 8.29 6.24 9.30
C LYS A 105 9.81 6.11 9.10
N GLY A 106 10.49 5.38 9.98
CA GLY A 106 11.91 5.03 9.84
C GLY A 106 12.19 4.23 8.58
N SER A 107 11.44 3.15 8.34
CA SER A 107 11.56 2.33 7.12
C SER A 107 11.30 3.15 5.85
N ASN A 108 10.34 4.07 5.86
CA ASN A 108 10.12 4.98 4.74
C ASN A 108 11.31 5.94 4.53
N GLY A 109 11.98 6.37 5.59
CA GLY A 109 13.23 7.14 5.50
C GLY A 109 14.36 6.35 4.85
N GLU A 110 14.54 5.09 5.26
CA GLU A 110 15.53 4.18 4.67
C GLU A 110 15.28 3.95 3.18
N LEU A 111 14.02 3.73 2.79
CA LEU A 111 13.62 3.58 1.39
C LEU A 111 14.02 4.81 0.56
N ARG A 112 13.84 6.03 1.08
CA ARG A 112 14.24 7.25 0.36
C ARG A 112 15.74 7.31 0.11
N THR A 113 16.55 6.91 1.09
CA THR A 113 18.01 6.81 0.93
C THR A 113 18.37 5.83 -0.19
N GLN A 114 17.73 4.65 -0.20
CA GLN A 114 17.96 3.64 -1.23
C GLN A 114 17.48 4.10 -2.61
N ILE A 115 16.38 4.86 -2.71
CA ILE A 115 15.94 5.45 -3.98
C ILE A 115 16.99 6.45 -4.50
N HIS A 116 17.52 7.33 -3.64
CA HIS A 116 18.59 8.25 -4.04
C HIS A 116 19.84 7.50 -4.53
N LEU A 117 20.23 6.42 -3.83
CA LEU A 117 21.32 5.56 -4.25
C LEU A 117 21.04 4.92 -5.62
N ALA A 118 19.84 4.36 -5.81
CA ALA A 118 19.43 3.72 -7.07
C ALA A 118 19.45 4.68 -8.27
N ILE A 119 19.10 5.95 -8.06
CA ILE A 119 19.29 7.00 -9.08
C ILE A 119 20.79 7.22 -9.35
N GLY A 120 21.58 7.40 -8.29
CA GLY A 120 23.02 7.70 -8.40
C GLY A 120 23.84 6.62 -9.10
N VAL A 121 23.45 5.36 -8.98
CA VAL A 121 24.11 4.22 -9.65
C VAL A 121 23.44 3.82 -10.98
N GLY A 122 22.44 4.57 -11.44
CA GLY A 122 21.77 4.34 -12.72
C GLY A 122 20.81 3.15 -12.77
N ILE A 123 20.39 2.60 -11.63
CA ILE A 123 19.35 1.56 -11.55
C ILE A 123 17.96 2.14 -11.83
N LEU A 124 17.71 3.37 -11.38
CA LEU A 124 16.49 4.11 -11.67
C LEU A 124 16.83 5.35 -12.48
N SER A 125 15.95 5.71 -13.43
CA SER A 125 16.01 7.04 -14.04
C SER A 125 15.70 8.11 -12.99
N ALA A 126 16.18 9.33 -13.23
CA ALA A 126 15.91 10.47 -12.36
C ALA A 126 14.40 10.72 -12.23
N GLU A 127 13.66 10.62 -13.34
CA GLU A 127 12.22 10.86 -13.39
C GLU A 127 11.46 9.86 -12.51
N THR A 128 11.70 8.55 -12.71
CA THR A 128 11.06 7.49 -11.90
C THR A 128 11.47 7.59 -10.44
N GLY A 129 12.75 7.85 -10.16
CA GLY A 129 13.25 8.01 -8.81
C GLY A 129 12.60 9.19 -8.08
N PHE A 130 12.46 10.34 -8.74
CA PHE A 130 11.81 11.51 -8.15
C PHE A 130 10.30 11.32 -7.93
N GLU A 131 9.62 10.57 -8.80
CA GLU A 131 8.21 10.19 -8.58
C GLU A 131 8.06 9.34 -7.30
N LEU A 132 8.91 8.33 -7.12
CA LEU A 132 8.92 7.50 -5.91
C LEU A 132 9.25 8.31 -4.65
N LEU A 133 10.19 9.26 -4.73
CA LEU A 133 10.51 10.16 -3.63
C LEU A 133 9.33 11.07 -3.28
N SER A 134 8.56 11.54 -4.26
CA SER A 134 7.34 12.31 -4.03
C SER A 134 6.31 11.49 -3.25
N LYS A 135 6.00 10.27 -3.73
CA LYS A 135 5.10 9.32 -3.04
C LYS A 135 5.55 9.06 -1.60
N SER A 136 6.84 8.83 -1.39
CA SER A 136 7.41 8.57 -0.07
C SER A 136 7.33 9.77 0.87
N ARG A 137 7.50 11.01 0.38
CA ARG A 137 7.33 12.23 1.19
C ARG A 137 5.88 12.39 1.67
N ILE A 138 4.90 12.10 0.80
CA ILE A 138 3.48 12.11 1.17
C ILE A 138 3.22 11.10 2.30
N ILE A 139 3.69 9.86 2.15
CA ILE A 139 3.55 8.83 3.19
C ILE A 139 4.23 9.26 4.50
N SER A 140 5.42 9.85 4.45
CA SER A 140 6.10 10.38 5.64
C SER A 140 5.27 11.44 6.37
N ALA A 141 4.65 12.36 5.63
CA ALA A 141 3.80 13.40 6.20
C ALA A 141 2.54 12.80 6.83
N MET A 142 1.91 11.82 6.18
CA MET A 142 0.74 11.12 6.71
C MET A 142 1.05 10.34 7.98
N LEU A 143 2.18 9.62 8.02
CA LEU A 143 2.65 8.93 9.23
C LEU A 143 2.89 9.93 10.37
N GLN A 144 3.56 11.05 10.09
CA GLN A 144 3.81 12.09 11.09
C GLN A 144 2.51 12.69 11.63
N ASN A 145 1.55 13.00 10.76
CA ASN A 145 0.27 13.56 11.15
C ASN A 145 -0.53 12.56 11.99
N LEU A 146 -0.56 11.28 11.59
CA LEU A 146 -1.22 10.23 12.37
C LEU A 146 -0.58 10.06 13.75
N ILE A 147 0.75 10.03 13.85
CA ILE A 147 1.46 9.98 15.13
C ILE A 147 1.04 11.16 16.02
N LYS A 148 1.07 12.38 15.48
CA LYS A 148 0.68 13.59 16.20
C LYS A 148 -0.76 13.51 16.70
N THR A 149 -1.71 13.17 15.83
CA THR A 149 -3.12 13.01 16.21
C THR A 149 -3.31 11.96 17.29
N ARG A 150 -2.59 10.83 17.20
CA ARG A 150 -2.67 9.76 18.21
C ARG A 150 -2.09 10.17 19.56
N GLN A 151 -1.07 11.02 19.57
CA GLN A 151 -0.49 11.60 20.81
C GLN A 151 -1.41 12.64 21.44
N GLU A 152 -2.07 13.49 20.64
CA GLU A 152 -2.89 14.59 21.15
C GLU A 152 -4.26 14.12 21.63
N LYS A 153 -4.88 13.16 20.95
CA LYS A 153 -6.25 12.70 21.25
C LYS A 153 -6.33 11.51 22.21
N PHE A 154 -5.25 10.72 22.31
CA PHE A 154 -5.23 9.46 23.04
C PHE A 154 -3.93 9.27 23.85
N GLY A 155 -3.17 10.34 24.04
CA GLY A 155 -1.95 10.36 24.83
C GLY A 155 -2.20 10.57 26.31
#